data_AF-A0A132C686-F1
#
_entry.id   AF-A0A132C686-F1
#
_cell.length_a   1.000
_cell.length_b   1.000
_cell.length_c   1.000
_cell.angle_alpha   90.00
_cell.angle_beta   90.00
_cell.angle_gamma   90.00
#
_symmetry.space_group_name_H-M   'P 1'
#
loop_
_entity.id
_entity.type
_entity.pdbx_description
1 polymer ?
#
loop_
_entity_poly.entity_id
_entity_poly.type
_entity_poly.pdbx_seq_one_letter_code
_entity_poly.pdbx_strand_id
1 'polypeptide(L)'
;MLQELMSRTLDIYIALVTGFATGIPCTLLGIAIDRLSKKRAEGQAPQGGVPQNSLTIEQAIQVRVNIQVSVGGAARGDQLVWGMLIAATCIAYLFLRQQVLFVAMVSTFALVWIWIGVAAHSLYRGYFRGVGWWLYMIGMLAFVAVGVVPIILAAQTPQYAPTNFAAWQAFAKDYGIDGLRRSGELNWQSVTWLLSHVTGVALMFAAIRDAVLSMFFYASVSGRSDQNTVDRLPLWAARHAIKSVRGLVWLVVILVLAYYLVDGSAYVFYTQKFPVLVNELWTYVLYGARGLR
;
A
#
# COMPACT_ATOMS: atom_id res chain seq x y z
N MET A 1 -0.23 12.72 -32.70
CA MET A 1 0.89 13.66 -32.59
C MET A 1 0.86 14.52 -31.31
N LEU A 2 -0.17 15.34 -31.04
CA LEU A 2 -0.22 16.17 -29.81
C LEU A 2 -0.38 15.34 -28.52
N GLN A 3 -1.24 14.33 -28.52
CA GLN A 3 -1.38 13.36 -27.41
C GLN A 3 -0.12 12.54 -27.15
N GLU A 4 0.63 12.24 -28.22
CA GLU A 4 1.84 11.42 -28.19
C GLU A 4 3.06 12.23 -27.72
N LEU A 5 3.08 13.54 -28.03
CA LEU A 5 3.99 14.49 -27.42
C LEU A 5 3.64 14.68 -25.94
N MET A 6 2.37 14.86 -25.58
CA MET A 6 1.93 14.99 -24.18
C MET A 6 2.26 13.76 -23.32
N SER A 7 2.10 12.55 -23.85
CA SER A 7 2.44 11.33 -23.13
C SER A 7 3.94 11.22 -22.89
N ARG A 8 4.79 11.55 -23.88
CA ARG A 8 6.24 11.57 -23.72
C ARG A 8 6.72 12.61 -22.72
N THR A 9 6.10 13.80 -22.68
CA THR A 9 6.44 14.80 -21.67
C THR A 9 6.05 14.32 -20.27
N LEU A 10 4.88 13.69 -20.13
CA LEU A 10 4.44 13.09 -18.86
C LEU A 10 5.42 12.01 -18.39
N ASP A 11 5.89 11.13 -19.29
CA ASP A 11 6.86 10.08 -18.98
C ASP A 11 8.21 10.65 -18.52
N ILE A 12 8.68 11.73 -19.15
CA ILE A 12 9.90 12.44 -18.74
C ILE A 12 9.71 13.08 -17.36
N TYR A 13 8.58 13.74 -17.10
CA TYR A 13 8.29 14.32 -15.79
C TYR A 13 8.16 13.27 -14.69
N ILE A 14 7.52 12.14 -14.98
CA ILE A 14 7.44 11.00 -14.07
C ILE A 14 8.87 10.50 -13.80
N ALA A 15 9.67 10.23 -14.83
CA ALA A 15 11.05 9.78 -14.66
C ALA A 15 11.94 10.77 -13.88
N LEU A 16 11.72 12.08 -14.04
CA LEU A 16 12.48 13.12 -13.34
C LEU A 16 12.05 13.24 -11.87
N VAL A 17 10.75 13.10 -11.58
CA VAL A 17 10.21 13.10 -10.21
C VAL A 17 10.53 11.79 -9.48
N THR A 18 10.35 10.64 -10.14
CA THR A 18 10.63 9.33 -9.55
C THR A 18 12.12 9.02 -9.48
N GLY A 19 12.93 9.49 -10.43
CA GLY A 19 14.37 9.23 -10.48
C GLY A 19 15.20 10.27 -9.73
N PHE A 20 15.06 11.55 -10.09
CA PHE A 20 15.92 12.61 -9.58
C PHE A 20 15.41 13.23 -8.27
N ALA A 21 14.12 13.54 -8.19
CA ALA A 21 13.55 14.21 -7.01
C ALA A 21 13.33 13.26 -5.82
N THR A 22 12.99 12.01 -6.09
CA THR A 22 12.82 10.98 -5.04
C THR A 22 13.92 9.92 -5.11
N GLY A 23 14.23 9.36 -6.28
CA GLY A 23 15.11 8.21 -6.41
C GLY A 23 16.49 8.33 -5.78
N ILE A 24 17.35 9.19 -6.33
CA ILE A 24 18.72 9.39 -5.84
C ILE A 24 18.74 9.80 -4.35
N PRO A 25 18.05 10.87 -3.90
CA PRO A 25 18.14 11.30 -2.50
C PRO A 25 17.58 10.26 -1.52
N CYS A 26 16.47 9.60 -1.85
CA CYS A 26 15.88 8.57 -0.99
C CYS A 26 16.76 7.32 -0.92
N THR A 27 17.39 6.91 -2.02
CA THR A 27 18.35 5.78 -2.02
C THR A 27 19.55 6.07 -1.13
N LEU A 28 20.14 7.26 -1.25
CA LEU A 28 21.25 7.70 -0.39
C LEU A 28 20.83 7.75 1.09
N LEU A 29 19.61 8.23 1.37
CA LEU A 29 19.04 8.25 2.71
C LEU A 29 18.83 6.82 3.25
N GLY A 30 18.38 5.88 2.42
CA GLY A 30 18.30 4.46 2.77
C GLY A 30 19.65 3.87 3.15
N ILE A 31 20.70 4.15 2.37
CA ILE A 31 22.08 3.72 2.67
C ILE A 31 22.54 4.33 4.01
N ALA A 32 22.25 5.61 4.25
CA ALA A 32 22.60 6.29 5.50
C ALA A 32 21.87 5.68 6.71
N ILE A 33 20.57 5.39 6.60
CA ILE A 33 19.79 4.70 7.64
C ILE A 33 20.43 3.35 7.97
N ASP A 34 20.77 2.56 6.95
CA ASP A 34 21.36 1.24 7.16
C ASP A 34 22.70 1.35 7.90
N ARG A 35 23.58 2.25 7.47
CA ARG A 35 24.88 2.49 8.11
C ARG A 35 24.73 2.93 9.57
N LEU A 36 23.85 3.89 9.85
CA LEU A 36 23.61 4.38 11.21
C LEU A 36 23.05 3.29 12.11
N SER A 37 22.09 2.51 11.61
CA SER A 37 21.45 1.44 12.36
C SER A 37 22.42 0.31 12.72
N LYS A 38 23.35 -0.03 11.82
CA LYS A 38 24.32 -1.12 12.03
C LYS A 38 25.54 -0.68 12.84
N LYS A 39 26.04 0.54 12.65
CA LYS A 39 27.09 1.14 13.50
C LYS A 39 26.69 1.21 14.97
N ARG A 40 25.39 1.45 15.24
CA ARG A 40 24.85 1.45 16.62
C ARG A 40 24.87 0.05 17.25
N ALA A 41 24.70 -0.99 16.45
CA ALA A 41 24.74 -2.39 16.90
C ALA A 41 26.17 -2.90 17.11
N GLU A 42 27.14 -2.46 16.31
CA GLU A 42 28.57 -2.82 16.44
C GLU A 42 29.22 -2.29 17.75
N GLY A 43 28.66 -1.22 18.35
CA GLY A 43 29.15 -0.65 19.61
C GLY A 43 28.74 -1.41 20.88
N GLN A 44 27.98 -2.50 20.76
CA GLN A 44 27.56 -3.37 21.86
C GLN A 44 28.20 -4.74 21.67
N ALA A 45 29.10 -5.13 22.59
CA ALA A 45 29.84 -6.38 22.49
C ALA A 45 28.86 -7.58 22.40
N PRO A 46 29.08 -8.54 21.48
CA PRO A 46 28.18 -9.67 21.30
C PRO A 46 28.23 -10.59 22.51
N GLN A 47 27.13 -10.68 23.27
CA GLN A 47 26.99 -11.67 24.33
C GLN A 47 26.52 -13.00 23.74
N GLY A 48 27.48 -13.81 23.30
CA GLY A 48 27.30 -15.24 23.06
C GLY A 48 26.95 -15.63 21.62
N GLY A 49 27.90 -16.36 21.00
CA GLY A 49 27.58 -17.44 20.06
C GLY A 49 27.19 -17.07 18.62
N VAL A 50 28.21 -17.04 17.76
CA VAL A 50 28.17 -17.07 16.28
C VAL A 50 27.73 -15.76 15.59
N PRO A 51 28.65 -15.05 14.89
CA PRO A 51 28.29 -13.96 14.00
C PRO A 51 27.55 -14.53 12.79
N GLN A 52 26.21 -14.50 12.79
CA GLN A 52 25.44 -14.73 11.57
C GLN A 52 25.57 -13.50 10.66
N ASN A 53 26.68 -13.43 9.93
CA ASN A 53 26.93 -12.39 8.91
C ASN A 53 25.97 -12.48 7.70
N SER A 54 25.07 -13.46 7.65
CA SER A 54 24.06 -13.55 6.60
C SER A 54 22.84 -14.34 7.08
N LEU A 55 21.64 -13.88 6.71
CA LEU A 55 20.36 -14.50 7.07
C LEU A 55 19.58 -14.87 5.82
N THR A 56 18.96 -16.04 5.85
CA THR A 56 17.92 -16.41 4.89
C THR A 56 16.59 -15.72 5.23
N ILE A 57 15.70 -15.59 4.25
CA ILE A 57 14.39 -14.95 4.49
C ILE A 57 13.53 -15.75 5.49
N GLU A 58 13.66 -17.08 5.51
CA GLU A 58 12.98 -17.95 6.46
C GLU A 58 13.44 -17.70 7.90
N GLN A 59 14.75 -17.50 8.10
CA GLN A 59 15.30 -17.10 9.40
C GLN A 59 14.82 -15.71 9.81
N ALA A 60 14.74 -14.75 8.88
CA ALA A 60 14.21 -13.42 9.16
C ALA A 60 12.72 -13.46 9.56
N ILE A 61 11.92 -14.35 8.94
CA ILE A 61 10.54 -14.62 9.33
C ILE A 61 10.47 -15.21 10.75
N GLN A 62 11.36 -16.14 11.11
CA GLN A 62 11.41 -16.70 12.46
C GLN A 62 11.76 -15.64 13.52
N VAL A 63 12.73 -14.77 13.24
CA VAL A 63 13.07 -13.62 14.11
C VAL A 63 11.84 -12.75 14.36
N ARG A 64 11.07 -12.44 13.30
CA ARG A 64 9.81 -11.70 13.41
C ARG A 64 8.80 -12.38 14.33
N VAL A 65 8.58 -13.68 14.14
CA VAL A 65 7.60 -14.46 14.93
C VAL A 65 7.98 -14.42 16.40
N ASN A 66 9.25 -14.63 16.72
CA ASN A 66 9.74 -14.59 18.10
C ASN A 66 9.61 -13.20 18.72
N ILE A 67 9.88 -12.12 17.97
CA ILE A 67 9.69 -10.74 18.41
C ILE A 67 8.20 -10.42 18.68
N GLN A 68 7.27 -10.94 17.88
CA GLN A 68 5.85 -10.65 18.12
C GLN A 68 5.31 -11.31 19.39
N VAL A 69 5.80 -12.51 19.73
CA VAL A 69 5.38 -13.25 20.92
C VAL A 69 5.78 -12.50 22.21
N SER A 70 6.95 -11.85 22.22
CA SER A 70 7.44 -11.12 23.39
C SER A 70 6.80 -9.74 23.62
N VAL A 71 6.10 -9.19 22.61
CA VAL A 71 5.66 -7.78 22.60
C VAL A 71 4.13 -7.63 22.80
N GLY A 72 3.45 -8.70 23.23
CA GLY A 72 1.99 -8.92 23.20
C GLY A 72 1.01 -7.95 23.89
N GLY A 73 1.39 -6.73 24.29
CA GLY A 73 0.53 -5.79 25.03
C GLY A 73 0.14 -4.48 24.35
N ALA A 74 0.90 -3.99 23.36
CA ALA A 74 0.76 -2.60 22.86
C ALA A 74 0.04 -2.44 21.49
N ALA A 75 -0.60 -3.49 20.97
CA ALA A 75 -1.15 -3.50 19.62
C ALA A 75 -2.39 -2.60 19.41
N ARG A 76 -3.14 -2.29 20.46
CA ARG A 76 -4.44 -1.59 20.34
C ARG A 76 -4.31 -0.09 20.10
N GLY A 77 -3.29 0.55 20.70
CA GLY A 77 -3.04 1.99 20.54
C GLY A 77 -2.57 2.35 19.13
N ASP A 78 -1.64 1.57 18.57
CA ASP A 78 -1.11 1.79 17.22
C ASP A 78 -2.20 1.66 16.14
N GLN A 79 -3.13 0.71 16.30
CA GLN A 79 -4.24 0.52 15.36
C GLN A 79 -5.20 1.71 15.34
N LEU A 80 -5.49 2.30 16.51
CA LEU A 80 -6.34 3.48 16.60
C LEU A 80 -5.69 4.69 15.92
N VAL A 81 -4.40 4.94 16.16
CA VAL A 81 -3.66 6.05 15.54
C VAL A 81 -3.66 5.92 14.01
N TRP A 82 -3.36 4.73 13.49
CA TRP A 82 -3.40 4.49 12.05
C TRP A 82 -4.81 4.58 11.47
N GLY A 83 -5.81 4.09 12.19
CA GLY A 83 -7.22 4.25 11.80
C GLY A 83 -7.62 5.71 11.69
N MET A 84 -7.21 6.54 12.66
CA MET A 84 -7.46 7.99 12.64
C MET A 84 -6.73 8.68 11.49
N LEU A 85 -5.48 8.31 11.19
CA LEU A 85 -4.73 8.87 10.07
C LEU A 85 -5.36 8.51 8.72
N ILE A 86 -5.79 7.25 8.54
CA ILE A 86 -6.50 6.84 7.32
C ILE A 86 -7.82 7.58 7.22
N ALA A 87 -8.59 7.68 8.30
CA ALA A 87 -9.86 8.40 8.32
C ALA A 87 -9.68 9.89 7.98
N ALA A 88 -8.71 10.57 8.60
CA ALA A 88 -8.38 11.96 8.31
C ALA A 88 -7.96 12.14 6.85
N THR A 89 -7.19 11.20 6.30
CA THR A 89 -6.78 11.21 4.89
C THR A 89 -7.96 11.00 3.96
N CYS A 90 -8.91 10.11 4.30
CA CYS A 90 -10.15 9.90 3.55
C CYS A 90 -11.08 11.13 3.59
N ILE A 91 -11.15 11.82 4.72
CA ILE A 91 -11.90 13.08 4.82
C ILE A 91 -11.22 14.15 3.96
N ALA A 92 -9.91 14.32 4.09
CA ALA A 92 -9.14 15.25 3.26
C ALA A 92 -9.28 14.92 1.76
N TYR A 93 -9.36 13.64 1.40
CA TYR A 93 -9.55 13.17 0.03
C TYR A 93 -10.85 13.71 -0.60
N LEU A 94 -11.94 13.86 0.17
CA LEU A 94 -13.19 14.41 -0.35
C LEU A 94 -13.04 15.83 -0.91
N PHE A 95 -12.12 16.62 -0.35
CA PHE A 95 -11.87 18.02 -0.74
C PHE A 95 -10.62 18.16 -1.63
N LEU A 96 -9.59 17.34 -1.37
CA LEU A 96 -8.23 17.47 -1.89
C LEU A 96 -7.73 16.16 -2.54
N ARG A 97 -8.60 15.41 -3.22
CA ARG A 97 -8.29 14.14 -3.90
C ARG A 97 -6.99 14.18 -4.69
N GLN A 98 -6.81 15.13 -5.61
CA GLN A 98 -5.59 15.18 -6.43
C GLN A 98 -4.33 15.37 -5.59
N GLN A 99 -4.37 16.23 -4.58
CA GLN A 99 -3.23 16.45 -3.68
C GLN A 99 -2.95 15.21 -2.83
N VAL A 100 -3.98 14.58 -2.27
CA VAL A 100 -3.85 13.36 -1.48
C VAL A 100 -3.26 12.21 -2.31
N LEU A 101 -3.76 11.99 -3.53
CA LEU A 101 -3.25 10.96 -4.43
C LEU A 101 -1.83 11.26 -4.89
N PHE A 102 -1.49 12.53 -5.17
CA PHE A 102 -0.14 12.93 -5.51
C PHE A 102 0.84 12.70 -4.36
N VAL A 103 0.49 13.10 -3.14
CA VAL A 103 1.30 12.83 -1.94
C VAL A 103 1.43 11.33 -1.70
N ALA A 104 0.36 10.56 -1.88
CA ALA A 104 0.38 9.10 -1.77
C ALA A 104 1.36 8.48 -2.79
N MET A 105 1.34 8.93 -4.03
CA MET A 105 2.24 8.48 -5.09
C MET A 105 3.70 8.83 -4.75
N VAL A 106 3.99 10.10 -4.45
CA VAL A 106 5.35 10.56 -4.14
C VAL A 106 5.92 9.88 -2.90
N SER A 107 5.12 9.75 -1.83
CA SER A 107 5.55 9.07 -0.60
C SER A 107 5.81 7.58 -0.85
N THR A 108 4.97 6.91 -1.64
CA THR A 108 5.19 5.49 -2.01
C THR A 108 6.50 5.32 -2.77
N PHE A 109 6.77 6.14 -3.77
CA PHE A 109 8.05 6.09 -4.51
C PHE A 109 9.24 6.41 -3.60
N ALA A 110 9.14 7.45 -2.77
CA ALA A 110 10.20 7.81 -1.82
C ALA A 110 10.54 6.63 -0.88
N LEU A 111 9.53 5.94 -0.35
CA LEU A 111 9.71 4.80 0.54
C LEU A 111 10.31 3.58 -0.16
N VAL A 112 9.90 3.30 -1.40
CA VAL A 112 10.54 2.25 -2.21
C VAL A 112 12.01 2.55 -2.44
N TRP A 113 12.35 3.79 -2.78
CA TRP A 113 13.75 4.16 -3.00
C TRP A 113 14.59 4.12 -1.74
N ILE A 114 14.04 4.53 -0.59
CA ILE A 114 14.69 4.32 0.72
C ILE A 114 14.97 2.84 0.92
N TRP A 115 13.98 1.98 0.69
CA TRP A 115 14.14 0.55 0.86
C TRP A 115 15.16 -0.05 -0.13
N ILE A 116 15.17 0.38 -1.39
CA ILE A 116 16.20 -0.01 -2.38
C ILE A 116 17.58 0.36 -1.85
N GLY A 117 17.75 1.55 -1.27
CA GLY A 117 19.01 1.97 -0.65
C GLY A 117 19.46 1.06 0.50
N VAL A 118 18.56 0.74 1.42
CA VAL A 118 18.85 -0.17 2.55
C VAL A 118 19.17 -1.58 2.04
N ALA A 119 18.39 -2.09 1.08
CA ALA A 119 18.58 -3.41 0.49
C ALA A 119 19.90 -3.50 -0.29
N ALA A 120 20.23 -2.50 -1.10
CA ALA A 120 21.47 -2.45 -1.87
C ALA A 120 22.71 -2.42 -0.96
N HIS A 121 22.69 -1.60 0.10
CA HIS A 121 23.80 -1.59 1.06
C HIS A 121 23.91 -2.91 1.84
N SER A 122 22.78 -3.55 2.16
CA SER A 122 22.75 -4.85 2.83
C SER A 122 23.23 -5.99 1.94
N LEU A 123 22.91 -5.93 0.65
CA LEU A 123 23.41 -6.86 -0.37
C LEU A 123 24.92 -6.67 -0.58
N TYR A 124 25.40 -5.43 -0.66
CA TYR A 124 26.82 -5.09 -0.77
C TYR A 124 27.64 -5.66 0.40
N ARG A 125 27.07 -5.65 1.61
CA ARG A 125 27.69 -6.21 2.82
C ARG A 125 27.54 -7.74 2.95
N GLY A 126 26.79 -8.39 2.07
CA GLY A 126 26.60 -9.84 2.06
C GLY A 126 25.60 -10.37 3.10
N TYR A 127 24.72 -9.53 3.64
CA TYR A 127 23.78 -9.94 4.70
C TYR A 127 22.62 -10.82 4.21
N PHE A 128 22.33 -10.82 2.90
CA PHE A 128 21.27 -11.63 2.31
C PHE A 128 21.82 -12.96 1.80
N ARG A 129 21.27 -14.08 2.28
CA ARG A 129 21.60 -15.42 1.80
C ARG A 129 20.39 -16.11 1.17
N GLY A 130 20.58 -16.64 -0.04
CA GLY A 130 19.60 -17.46 -0.74
C GLY A 130 18.67 -16.68 -1.69
N VAL A 131 18.04 -17.43 -2.61
CA VAL A 131 17.17 -16.90 -3.68
C VAL A 131 15.88 -16.27 -3.16
N GLY A 132 15.43 -16.67 -1.96
CA GLY A 132 14.21 -16.14 -1.35
C GLY A 132 14.21 -14.61 -1.17
N TRP A 133 15.38 -14.01 -0.92
CA TRP A 133 15.50 -12.55 -0.86
C TRP A 133 15.26 -11.89 -2.22
N TRP A 134 15.79 -12.45 -3.31
CA TRP A 134 15.54 -11.95 -4.66
C TRP A 134 14.06 -12.03 -5.04
N LEU A 135 13.40 -13.16 -4.74
CA LEU A 135 11.97 -13.33 -4.97
C LEU A 135 11.13 -12.33 -4.16
N TYR A 136 11.49 -12.09 -2.90
CA TYR A 136 10.85 -11.07 -2.08
C TYR A 136 11.05 -9.67 -2.65
N MET A 137 12.26 -9.34 -3.07
CA MET A 137 12.59 -8.01 -3.58
C MET A 137 11.84 -7.72 -4.88
N ILE A 138 11.83 -8.67 -5.82
CA ILE A 138 11.06 -8.59 -7.07
C ILE A 138 9.57 -8.51 -6.76
N GLY A 139 9.07 -9.34 -5.84
CA GLY A 139 7.67 -9.32 -5.44
C GLY A 139 7.23 -7.98 -4.85
N MET A 140 8.06 -7.35 -4.02
CA MET A 140 7.79 -6.03 -3.43
C MET A 140 7.89 -4.90 -4.46
N LEU A 141 8.82 -4.97 -5.42
CA LEU A 141 8.89 -4.02 -6.53
C LEU A 141 7.68 -4.14 -7.46
N ALA A 142 7.32 -5.38 -7.83
CA ALA A 142 6.13 -5.66 -8.64
C ALA A 142 4.87 -5.20 -7.92
N PHE A 143 4.77 -5.43 -6.61
CA PHE A 143 3.68 -4.96 -5.78
C PHE A 143 3.48 -3.43 -5.89
N VAL A 144 4.56 -2.65 -5.80
CA VAL A 144 4.43 -1.18 -5.90
C VAL A 144 4.18 -0.73 -7.34
N ALA A 145 4.97 -1.22 -8.29
CA ALA A 145 4.90 -0.76 -9.68
C ALA A 145 3.63 -1.22 -10.40
N VAL A 146 3.23 -2.48 -10.20
CA VAL A 146 2.09 -3.10 -10.90
C VAL A 146 0.83 -3.09 -10.05
N GLY A 147 0.96 -3.07 -8.72
CA GLY A 147 -0.20 -3.04 -7.83
C GLY A 147 -0.65 -1.61 -7.51
N VAL A 148 0.20 -0.82 -6.85
CA VAL A 148 -0.20 0.47 -6.28
C VAL A 148 -0.41 1.54 -7.35
N VAL A 149 0.48 1.66 -8.34
CA VAL A 149 0.40 2.70 -9.37
C VAL A 149 -0.92 2.64 -10.16
N PRO A 150 -1.38 1.47 -10.66
CA PRO A 150 -2.65 1.40 -11.36
C PRO A 150 -3.86 1.78 -10.50
N ILE A 151 -3.85 1.50 -9.20
CA ILE A 151 -4.93 1.93 -8.30
C ILE A 151 -4.94 3.45 -8.14
N ILE A 152 -3.76 4.08 -8.02
CA ILE A 152 -3.67 5.54 -7.95
C ILE A 152 -4.22 6.17 -9.24
N LEU A 153 -3.88 5.62 -10.40
CA LEU A 153 -4.40 6.09 -11.69
C LEU A 153 -5.92 5.88 -11.78
N ALA A 154 -6.44 4.71 -11.41
CA ALA A 154 -7.87 4.45 -11.35
C ALA A 154 -8.60 5.39 -10.36
N ALA A 155 -7.95 5.79 -9.26
CA ALA A 155 -8.53 6.73 -8.30
C ALA A 155 -8.65 8.15 -8.85
N GLN A 156 -7.76 8.53 -9.77
CA GLN A 156 -7.82 9.83 -10.44
C GLN A 156 -8.93 9.88 -11.47
N THR A 157 -9.05 8.82 -12.28
CA THR A 157 -10.01 8.71 -13.37
C THR A 157 -10.71 7.35 -13.34
N PRO A 158 -11.72 7.16 -12.47
CA PRO A 158 -12.42 5.88 -12.39
C PRO A 158 -13.22 5.64 -13.67
N GLN A 159 -13.22 4.40 -14.16
CA GLN A 159 -13.93 4.05 -15.38
C GLN A 159 -15.44 4.18 -15.22
N TYR A 160 -15.97 3.83 -14.04
CA TYR A 160 -17.40 3.79 -13.75
C TYR A 160 -17.81 4.86 -12.74
N ALA A 161 -17.36 6.10 -12.94
CA ALA A 161 -17.75 7.23 -12.10
C ALA A 161 -19.08 7.89 -12.54
N PRO A 162 -19.83 8.51 -11.61
CA PRO A 162 -20.92 9.42 -11.94
C PRO A 162 -20.45 10.56 -12.86
N THR A 163 -21.33 11.03 -13.75
CA THR A 163 -21.03 11.96 -14.85
C THR A 163 -20.28 13.22 -14.43
N ASN A 164 -20.57 13.75 -13.23
CA ASN A 164 -19.98 14.98 -12.72
C ASN A 164 -18.95 14.76 -11.61
N PHE A 165 -18.50 13.52 -11.39
CA PHE A 165 -17.59 13.19 -10.29
C PHE A 165 -16.29 14.00 -10.31
N ALA A 166 -15.75 14.31 -11.49
CA ALA A 166 -14.57 15.17 -11.63
C ALA A 166 -14.82 16.61 -11.13
N ALA A 167 -16.03 17.13 -11.31
CA ALA A 167 -16.45 18.47 -10.89
C ALA A 167 -16.87 18.52 -9.41
N TRP A 168 -17.29 17.40 -8.82
CA TRP A 168 -17.72 17.34 -7.43
C TRP A 168 -16.64 17.80 -6.46
N GLN A 169 -15.37 17.56 -6.76
CA GLN A 169 -14.27 17.97 -5.89
C GLN A 169 -14.10 19.50 -5.86
N ALA A 170 -14.19 20.17 -7.02
CA ALA A 170 -14.18 21.63 -7.09
C ALA A 170 -15.38 22.20 -6.34
N PHE A 171 -16.56 21.59 -6.52
CA PHE A 171 -17.78 22.00 -5.84
C PHE A 171 -17.71 21.81 -4.31
N ALA A 172 -17.17 20.67 -3.84
CA ALA A 172 -16.97 20.40 -2.41
C ALA A 172 -16.02 21.40 -1.78
N LYS A 173 -14.98 21.79 -2.51
CA LYS A 173 -13.98 22.75 -2.06
C LYS A 173 -14.57 24.16 -1.94
N ASP A 174 -15.37 24.58 -2.92
CA ASP A 174 -15.86 25.96 -3.00
C ASP A 174 -17.15 26.18 -2.18
N TYR A 175 -18.00 25.15 -2.07
CA TYR A 175 -19.34 25.26 -1.46
C TYR A 175 -19.60 24.24 -0.33
N GLY A 176 -18.63 23.41 0.02
CA GLY A 176 -18.76 22.39 1.05
C GLY A 176 -19.71 21.23 0.67
N ILE A 177 -19.93 20.33 1.62
CA ILE A 177 -20.82 19.17 1.46
C ILE A 177 -22.29 19.60 1.30
N ASP A 178 -22.69 20.67 1.97
CA ASP A 178 -24.05 21.22 1.84
C ASP A 178 -24.30 21.80 0.45
N GLY A 179 -23.29 22.39 -0.19
CA GLY A 179 -23.36 22.82 -1.58
C GLY A 179 -23.62 21.64 -2.52
N LEU A 180 -22.85 20.55 -2.38
CA LEU A 180 -23.04 19.32 -3.15
C LEU A 180 -24.45 18.75 -2.98
N ARG A 181 -24.98 18.74 -1.74
CA ARG A 181 -26.34 18.28 -1.48
C ARG A 181 -27.40 19.14 -2.17
N ARG A 182 -27.24 20.46 -2.15
CA ARG A 182 -28.18 21.42 -2.76
C ARG A 182 -28.14 21.42 -4.29
N SER A 183 -27.01 21.04 -4.89
CA SER A 183 -26.86 20.94 -6.34
C SER A 183 -27.65 19.78 -6.98
N GLY A 184 -28.20 18.85 -6.18
CA GLY A 184 -28.91 17.67 -6.68
C GLY A 184 -27.99 16.54 -7.18
N GLU A 185 -26.69 16.80 -7.25
CA GLU A 185 -25.65 15.84 -7.65
C GLU A 185 -25.47 14.68 -6.64
N LEU A 186 -25.80 14.94 -5.37
CA LEU A 186 -25.64 14.01 -4.26
C LEU A 186 -26.93 13.20 -4.03
N ASN A 187 -27.19 12.23 -4.91
CA ASN A 187 -28.27 11.26 -4.76
C ASN A 187 -27.78 9.97 -4.05
N TRP A 188 -28.69 9.02 -3.77
CA TRP A 188 -28.32 7.77 -3.07
C TRP A 188 -27.30 6.92 -3.84
N GLN A 189 -27.39 6.89 -5.17
CA GLN A 189 -26.46 6.17 -6.03
C GLN A 189 -25.06 6.79 -5.96
N SER A 190 -24.98 8.12 -6.06
CA SER A 190 -23.78 8.93 -5.87
C SER A 190 -23.10 8.68 -4.53
N VAL A 191 -23.88 8.64 -3.44
CA VAL A 191 -23.35 8.38 -2.08
C VAL A 191 -22.80 6.97 -1.94
N THR A 192 -23.55 5.96 -2.40
CA THR A 192 -23.12 4.56 -2.30
C THR A 192 -21.90 4.27 -3.17
N TRP A 193 -21.81 4.91 -4.34
CA TRP A 193 -20.61 4.89 -5.17
C TRP A 193 -19.42 5.54 -4.45
N LEU A 194 -19.62 6.74 -3.89
CA LEU A 194 -18.56 7.47 -3.18
C LEU A 194 -18.04 6.70 -1.97
N LEU A 195 -18.92 6.05 -1.21
CA LEU A 195 -18.52 5.19 -0.08
C LEU A 195 -17.68 4.00 -0.55
N SER A 196 -18.06 3.36 -1.65
CA SER A 196 -17.27 2.26 -2.24
C SER A 196 -15.89 2.76 -2.68
N HIS A 197 -15.85 3.91 -3.38
CA HIS A 197 -14.63 4.55 -3.84
C HIS A 197 -13.67 4.87 -2.70
N VAL A 198 -14.16 5.56 -1.66
CA VAL A 198 -13.37 5.95 -0.48
C VAL A 198 -12.91 4.71 0.29
N THR A 199 -13.72 3.65 0.36
CA THR A 199 -13.32 2.37 0.96
C THR A 199 -12.15 1.75 0.20
N GLY A 200 -12.20 1.75 -1.13
CA GLY A 200 -11.09 1.30 -1.97
C GLY A 200 -9.80 2.11 -1.74
N VAL A 201 -9.91 3.44 -1.64
CA VAL A 201 -8.78 4.32 -1.30
C VAL A 201 -8.21 4.00 0.10
N ALA A 202 -9.06 3.74 1.10
CA ALA A 202 -8.63 3.36 2.44
C ALA A 202 -7.89 2.01 2.43
N LEU A 203 -8.39 1.03 1.68
CA LEU A 203 -7.72 -0.27 1.50
C LEU A 203 -6.37 -0.13 0.81
N MET A 204 -6.26 0.74 -0.20
CA MET A 204 -4.99 1.07 -0.84
C MET A 204 -3.98 1.63 0.18
N PHE A 205 -4.39 2.60 1.00
CA PHE A 205 -3.50 3.15 2.03
C PHE A 205 -3.09 2.12 3.08
N ALA A 206 -4.00 1.26 3.51
CA ALA A 206 -3.69 0.16 4.42
C ALA A 206 -2.68 -0.82 3.80
N ALA A 207 -2.84 -1.13 2.51
CA ALA A 207 -1.93 -2.00 1.78
C ALA A 207 -0.53 -1.40 1.61
N ILE A 208 -0.44 -0.11 1.26
CA ILE A 208 0.83 0.63 1.19
C ILE A 208 1.53 0.62 2.56
N ARG A 209 0.79 0.91 3.64
CA ARG A 209 1.32 0.87 5.01
C ARG A 209 1.96 -0.49 5.31
N ASP A 210 1.22 -1.58 5.12
CA ASP A 210 1.70 -2.93 5.47
C ASP A 210 2.90 -3.35 4.61
N ALA A 211 2.90 -3.02 3.32
CA ALA A 211 4.03 -3.26 2.44
C ALA A 211 5.28 -2.49 2.90
N VAL A 212 5.16 -1.19 3.16
CA VAL A 212 6.27 -0.33 3.61
C VAL A 212 6.85 -0.80 4.95
N LEU A 213 5.99 -1.07 5.93
CA LEU A 213 6.44 -1.53 7.24
C LEU A 213 7.11 -2.91 7.16
N SER A 214 6.62 -3.79 6.27
CA SER A 214 7.28 -5.05 5.97
C SER A 214 8.64 -4.86 5.34
N MET A 215 8.75 -3.99 4.33
CA MET A 215 10.00 -3.67 3.67
C MET A 215 11.03 -3.16 4.68
N PHE A 216 10.63 -2.20 5.53
CA PHE A 216 11.48 -1.62 6.55
C PHE A 216 11.94 -2.65 7.59
N PHE A 217 11.05 -3.51 8.07
CA PHE A 217 11.39 -4.57 9.01
C PHE A 217 12.44 -5.54 8.44
N TYR A 218 12.19 -6.12 7.27
CA TYR A 218 13.10 -7.11 6.70
C TYR A 218 14.44 -6.51 6.31
N ALA A 219 14.46 -5.26 5.87
CA ALA A 219 15.69 -4.54 5.58
C ALA A 219 16.52 -4.28 6.85
N SER A 220 15.87 -3.91 7.96
CA SER A 220 16.54 -3.59 9.24
C SER A 220 16.98 -4.81 10.06
N VAL A 221 16.33 -5.96 9.90
CA VAL A 221 16.74 -7.23 10.56
C VAL A 221 17.90 -7.91 9.81
N SER A 222 18.11 -7.57 8.54
CA SER A 222 19.23 -8.12 7.77
C SER A 222 20.59 -7.67 8.34
N GLY A 223 21.41 -8.65 8.75
CA GLY A 223 22.73 -8.39 9.32
C GLY A 223 22.76 -8.07 10.82
N ARG A 224 21.67 -8.33 11.56
CA ARG A 224 21.65 -8.31 13.04
C ARG A 224 21.53 -9.73 13.57
N SER A 225 22.48 -10.18 14.40
CA SER A 225 22.52 -11.55 14.94
C SER A 225 21.79 -11.72 16.27
N ASP A 226 21.42 -10.63 16.95
CA ASP A 226 20.99 -10.69 18.34
C ASP A 226 19.55 -10.18 18.54
N GLN A 227 18.70 -11.02 19.16
CA GLN A 227 17.30 -10.75 19.45
C GLN A 227 17.11 -9.64 20.50
N ASN A 228 18.12 -9.41 21.34
CA ASN A 228 18.03 -8.49 22.48
C ASN A 228 18.38 -7.03 22.12
N THR A 229 18.88 -6.76 20.92
CA THR A 229 19.33 -5.43 20.47
C THR A 229 18.50 -4.87 19.31
N VAL A 230 17.31 -5.41 19.09
CA VAL A 230 16.37 -4.87 18.09
C VAL A 230 15.81 -3.54 18.61
N ASP A 231 16.31 -2.43 18.07
CA ASP A 231 15.79 -1.07 18.32
C ASP A 231 14.24 -1.01 18.30
N ARG A 232 13.64 -0.08 19.05
CA ARG A 232 12.18 0.08 19.13
C ARG A 232 11.48 0.18 17.76
N LEU A 233 12.13 0.79 16.75
CA LEU A 233 11.56 0.98 15.41
C LEU A 233 11.38 -0.34 14.63
N PRO A 234 12.43 -1.18 14.45
CA PRO A 234 12.28 -2.51 13.85
C PRO A 234 11.35 -3.43 14.65
N LEU A 235 11.34 -3.34 15.99
CA LEU A 235 10.43 -4.10 16.84
C LEU A 235 8.94 -3.74 16.57
N TRP A 236 8.68 -2.45 16.32
CA TRP A 236 7.35 -1.94 15.96
C TRP A 236 6.95 -2.32 14.52
N ALA A 237 7.87 -2.21 13.56
CA ALA A 237 7.65 -2.61 12.17
C ALA A 237 7.40 -4.12 12.02
N ALA A 238 8.01 -4.95 12.87
CA ALA A 238 7.80 -6.41 12.93
C ALA A 238 6.32 -6.78 13.07
N ARG A 239 5.52 -5.93 13.72
CA ARG A 239 4.08 -6.19 13.94
C ARG A 239 3.28 -6.20 12.63
N HIS A 240 3.69 -5.36 11.69
CA HIS A 240 3.02 -5.12 10.41
C HIS A 240 3.74 -5.82 9.25
N ALA A 241 4.94 -6.35 9.49
CA ALA A 241 5.67 -7.10 8.49
C ALA A 241 4.91 -8.34 8.02
N ILE A 242 4.99 -8.64 6.73
CA ILE A 242 4.27 -9.74 6.09
C ILE A 242 4.88 -11.07 6.54
N LYS A 243 4.02 -11.98 7.05
CA LYS A 243 4.43 -13.20 7.76
C LYS A 243 4.91 -14.33 6.87
N SER A 244 4.51 -14.34 5.60
CA SER A 244 4.70 -15.46 4.67
C SER A 244 4.20 -15.10 3.26
N VAL A 245 4.42 -16.01 2.31
CA VAL A 245 3.81 -15.96 0.98
C VAL A 245 2.28 -15.79 1.05
N ARG A 246 1.60 -16.40 2.03
CA ARG A 246 0.14 -16.21 2.24
C ARG A 246 -0.21 -14.76 2.58
N GLY A 247 0.63 -14.10 3.37
CA GLY A 247 0.44 -12.68 3.68
C GLY A 247 0.65 -11.77 2.47
N LEU A 248 1.57 -12.14 1.57
CA LEU A 248 1.76 -11.44 0.30
C LEU A 248 0.57 -11.65 -0.64
N VAL A 249 0.06 -12.87 -0.74
CA VAL A 249 -1.18 -13.19 -1.49
C VAL A 249 -2.36 -12.38 -0.94
N TRP A 250 -2.50 -12.30 0.39
CA TRP A 250 -3.56 -11.49 1.01
C TRP A 250 -3.45 -10.01 0.65
N LEU A 251 -2.24 -9.47 0.62
CA LEU A 251 -1.98 -8.10 0.19
C LEU A 251 -2.38 -7.86 -1.27
N VAL A 252 -2.07 -8.82 -2.15
CA VAL A 252 -2.50 -8.78 -3.56
C VAL A 252 -4.03 -8.81 -3.65
N VAL A 253 -4.70 -9.67 -2.89
CA VAL A 253 -6.18 -9.73 -2.85
C VAL A 253 -6.77 -8.40 -2.38
N ILE A 254 -6.20 -7.78 -1.34
CA ILE A 254 -6.62 -6.45 -0.88
C ILE A 254 -6.46 -5.41 -1.98
N LEU A 255 -5.35 -5.41 -2.73
CA LEU A 255 -5.16 -4.47 -3.84
C LEU A 255 -6.13 -4.70 -4.98
N VAL A 256 -6.37 -5.95 -5.36
CA VAL A 256 -7.35 -6.27 -6.39
C VAL A 256 -8.71 -5.73 -5.95
N LEU A 257 -9.13 -6.01 -4.72
CA LEU A 257 -10.37 -5.48 -4.17
C LEU A 257 -10.40 -3.94 -4.15
N ALA A 258 -9.31 -3.31 -3.72
CA ALA A 258 -9.17 -1.86 -3.71
C ALA A 258 -9.30 -1.29 -5.13
N TYR A 259 -8.66 -1.90 -6.13
CA TYR A 259 -8.79 -1.52 -7.53
C TYR A 259 -10.25 -1.56 -8.00
N TYR A 260 -10.94 -2.70 -7.80
CA TYR A 260 -12.34 -2.84 -8.20
C TYR A 260 -13.28 -1.83 -7.52
N LEU A 261 -13.01 -1.48 -6.27
CA LEU A 261 -13.77 -0.47 -5.52
C LEU A 261 -13.49 0.95 -6.02
N VAL A 262 -12.21 1.30 -6.22
CA VAL A 262 -11.76 2.62 -6.68
C VAL A 262 -12.18 2.88 -8.12
N ASP A 263 -12.15 1.88 -8.98
CA ASP A 263 -12.54 2.05 -10.38
C ASP A 263 -14.08 2.14 -10.58
N GLY A 264 -14.85 1.74 -9.56
CA GLY A 264 -16.31 1.67 -9.61
C GLY A 264 -16.84 0.38 -10.25
N SER A 265 -15.98 -0.52 -10.70
CA SER A 265 -16.35 -1.84 -11.21
C SER A 265 -17.14 -2.67 -10.18
N ALA A 266 -16.75 -2.60 -8.90
CA ALA A 266 -17.49 -3.24 -7.80
C ALA A 266 -18.89 -2.64 -7.64
N TYR A 267 -19.01 -1.31 -7.76
CA TYR A 267 -20.29 -0.60 -7.71
C TYR A 267 -21.26 -1.11 -8.76
N VAL A 268 -20.81 -1.14 -10.02
CA VAL A 268 -21.61 -1.66 -11.14
C VAL A 268 -21.98 -3.11 -10.91
N PHE A 269 -21.04 -3.92 -10.40
CA PHE A 269 -21.31 -5.32 -10.11
C PHE A 269 -22.47 -5.47 -9.10
N TYR A 270 -22.41 -4.84 -7.92
CA TYR A 270 -23.43 -5.06 -6.90
C TYR A 270 -24.75 -4.34 -7.18
N THR A 271 -24.75 -3.25 -7.96
CA THR A 271 -25.98 -2.51 -8.27
C THR A 271 -26.72 -3.01 -9.50
N GLN A 272 -26.02 -3.55 -10.51
CA GLN A 272 -26.61 -3.92 -11.79
C GLN A 272 -26.55 -5.42 -12.07
N LYS A 273 -25.40 -6.07 -11.80
CA LYS A 273 -25.19 -7.48 -12.19
C LYS A 273 -25.65 -8.45 -11.10
N PHE A 274 -25.34 -8.15 -9.85
CA PHE A 274 -25.66 -9.01 -8.71
C PHE A 274 -27.16 -9.22 -8.51
N PRO A 275 -28.04 -8.20 -8.61
CA PRO A 275 -29.47 -8.41 -8.49
C PRO A 275 -30.04 -9.34 -9.56
N VAL A 276 -29.53 -9.26 -10.79
CA VAL A 276 -29.92 -10.14 -11.90
C VAL A 276 -29.51 -11.57 -11.61
N LEU A 277 -28.25 -11.80 -11.20
CA LEU A 277 -27.75 -13.12 -10.81
C LEU A 277 -28.56 -13.74 -9.65
N VAL A 278 -28.91 -12.95 -8.64
CA VAL A 278 -29.73 -13.42 -7.51
C VAL A 278 -31.14 -13.77 -7.99
N ASN A 279 -31.73 -12.96 -8.86
CA ASN A 279 -33.05 -13.23 -9.41
C ASN A 279 -33.05 -14.49 -10.29
N GLU A 280 -32.03 -14.67 -11.13
CA GLU A 280 -31.84 -15.89 -11.95
C GLU A 280 -31.67 -17.13 -11.06
N LEU A 281 -30.83 -17.05 -10.02
CA LEU A 281 -30.65 -18.13 -9.06
C LEU A 281 -31.96 -18.47 -8.36
N TRP A 282 -32.70 -17.47 -7.88
CA TRP A 282 -33.97 -17.64 -7.20
C TRP A 282 -35.03 -18.26 -8.13
N THR A 283 -35.09 -17.77 -9.35
CA THR A 283 -35.99 -18.29 -10.40
C THR A 283 -35.66 -19.74 -10.74
N TYR A 284 -34.37 -20.09 -10.84
CA TYR A 284 -33.93 -21.45 -11.04
C TYR A 284 -34.28 -22.37 -9.86
N VAL A 285 -34.12 -21.90 -8.62
CA VAL A 285 -34.47 -22.66 -7.41
C VAL A 285 -35.98 -22.90 -7.33
N LEU A 286 -36.80 -21.92 -7.67
CA LEU A 286 -38.26 -22.02 -7.56
C LEU A 286 -38.91 -22.78 -8.73
N TYR A 287 -38.44 -22.57 -9.97
CA TYR A 287 -39.12 -23.03 -11.18
C TYR A 287 -38.28 -23.99 -12.04
N GLY A 288 -37.05 -24.33 -11.60
CA GLY A 288 -36.11 -25.13 -12.36
C GLY A 288 -35.65 -24.45 -13.65
N ALA A 289 -35.01 -25.19 -14.55
CA ALA A 289 -34.48 -24.67 -15.81
C ALA A 289 -35.53 -24.04 -16.75
N ARG A 290 -36.84 -24.25 -16.50
CA ARG A 290 -37.92 -23.65 -17.30
C ARG A 290 -38.20 -22.18 -16.96
N GLY A 291 -37.76 -21.71 -15.80
CA GLY A 291 -37.96 -20.32 -15.37
C GLY A 291 -36.97 -19.30 -15.94
N LEU A 292 -35.88 -19.75 -16.59
CA LEU A 292 -34.82 -18.88 -17.12
C LEU A 292 -34.99 -18.49 -18.60
N ARG A 293 -36.19 -18.67 -19.19
CA ARG A 293 -36.49 -18.32 -20.58
C ARG A 293 -37.07 -16.92 -20.72
#